data_AF-A0A8C7T730-F1
#
_entry.id   AF-A0A8C7T730-F1
#
_cell.length_a   1.000
_cell.length_b   1.000
_cell.length_c   1.000
_cell.angle_alpha   90.00
_cell.angle_beta   90.00
_cell.angle_gamma   90.00
#
_symmetry.space_group_name_H-M   'P 1'
#
loop_
_entity.id
_entity.type
_entity.pdbx_description
1 polymer ?
#
loop_
_entity_poly.entity_id
_entity_poly.type
_entity_poly.pdbx_seq_one_letter_code
_entity_poly.pdbx_strand_id
1 'polypeptide(L)'
;LNLWGIALTAIFNGPSLPISGPCYRGNCGIEDVIMRLQDEKAGGVAIRTVKSFLSKIPSVVSGADIVQWLMKNLSIEDSAEAIHLGSLIAALGYLFPISDHVLTLKDDGTLYRFQAPYFWPSNCWEPENTDYAIYLCKRTMQNKARLELADYEAENLARLQRAFARKWEFIFMQAEAQVKIDRKKDKAERKILDSQERAFWDVHRPVPGCVNTTEMDIRKCQREKNPQRSLFMYISFLNMQLDRHCMKMSKVADSLMSYTEQFMVYDPLASTVEPSNPWISDDMTFWDLEASRDPSQHRVKKWGFSLEEALKDPAGRDAFLKFLESEFSSENLRFWLAVQDLKRRPLENVAARAQEIWQEFLAEGAPSSINLDSHSYELTSHNLKDPGRYSYEDAQEHIFKLMKSDSYARFLRSNIYQDLLLARKNLSTFLAQHCTQTAFFSKN
;
A
#
# COMPACT_ATOMS: atom_id res chain seq x y z
N LEU A 1 3.48 7.82 -1.17
CA LEU A 1 3.03 8.49 0.08
C LEU A 1 2.32 7.56 1.09
N ASN A 2 1.39 6.67 0.70
CA ASN A 2 0.69 5.79 1.67
C ASN A 2 1.53 4.63 2.27
N LEU A 3 2.53 4.11 1.56
CA LEU A 3 3.44 3.09 2.11
C LEU A 3 4.54 3.67 3.03
N TRP A 4 4.90 4.95 2.83
CA TRP A 4 5.99 5.61 3.56
C TRP A 4 5.58 6.13 4.94
N GLY A 5 4.31 6.50 5.13
CA GLY A 5 3.78 6.77 6.48
C GLY A 5 3.90 5.55 7.40
N ILE A 6 3.82 4.33 6.84
CA ILE A 6 4.01 3.07 7.57
C ILE A 6 5.50 2.80 7.81
N ALA A 7 6.36 3.02 6.80
CA ALA A 7 7.81 2.84 6.92
C ALA A 7 8.46 3.77 7.96
N LEU A 8 8.08 5.05 8.00
CA LEU A 8 8.57 6.00 9.02
C LEU A 8 8.07 5.65 10.43
N THR A 9 6.85 5.09 10.55
CA THR A 9 6.33 4.63 11.85
C THR A 9 7.12 3.42 12.37
N ALA A 10 7.66 2.57 11.48
CA ALA A 10 8.49 1.43 11.87
C ALA A 10 9.91 1.82 12.34
N ILE A 11 10.45 2.94 11.83
CA ILE A 11 11.80 3.43 12.19
C ILE A 11 11.80 4.19 13.53
N PHE A 12 10.72 4.91 13.86
CA PHE A 12 10.68 5.83 15.00
C PHE A 12 9.66 5.38 16.07
N ASN A 13 9.93 4.25 16.74
CA ASN A 13 9.16 3.81 17.91
C ASN A 13 9.52 4.64 19.15
N GLY A 14 8.74 5.69 19.43
CA GLY A 14 8.77 6.46 20.68
C GLY A 14 7.36 6.61 21.30
N PRO A 15 7.23 6.78 22.63
CA PRO A 15 5.95 6.87 23.30
C PRO A 15 5.21 8.17 22.91
N SER A 16 4.00 7.99 22.37
CA SER A 16 3.22 9.00 21.66
C SER A 16 2.43 9.95 22.56
N LEU A 17 2.49 11.26 22.26
CA LEU A 17 1.46 12.24 22.66
C LEU A 17 0.27 12.21 21.67
N PRO A 18 -0.96 12.55 22.11
CA PRO A 18 -2.15 12.47 21.30
C PRO A 18 -2.22 13.67 20.35
N ILE A 19 -1.58 13.59 19.19
CA ILE A 19 -1.70 14.61 18.13
C ILE A 19 -2.54 14.02 16.99
N SER A 20 -3.63 14.71 16.69
CA SER A 20 -4.73 14.26 15.84
C SER A 20 -4.35 14.22 14.36
N GLY A 21 -4.29 13.01 13.77
CA GLY A 21 -4.27 12.75 12.33
C GLY A 21 -3.01 12.02 11.83
N PRO A 22 -3.13 11.08 10.87
CA PRO A 22 -2.01 10.26 10.39
C PRO A 22 -0.90 11.07 9.69
N CYS A 23 -1.22 12.21 9.07
CA CYS A 23 -0.21 13.09 8.46
C CYS A 23 0.73 13.74 9.50
N TYR A 24 0.23 13.97 10.72
CA TYR A 24 0.98 14.67 11.77
C TYR A 24 1.98 13.76 12.50
N ARG A 25 1.69 12.45 12.61
CA ARG A 25 2.65 11.48 13.13
C ARG A 25 3.91 11.36 12.26
N GLY A 26 3.75 11.46 10.93
CA GLY A 26 4.88 11.46 10.00
C GLY A 26 5.80 12.68 10.17
N ASN A 27 5.23 13.83 10.55
CA ASN A 27 6.01 15.06 10.76
C ASN A 27 6.91 14.97 12.01
N CYS A 28 6.43 14.39 13.12
CA CYS A 28 7.24 14.25 14.33
C CYS A 28 8.54 13.45 14.10
N GLY A 29 8.50 12.37 13.32
CA GLY A 29 9.70 11.60 13.00
C GLY A 29 10.71 12.36 12.11
N ILE A 30 10.20 13.22 11.21
CA ILE A 30 11.07 14.06 10.35
C ILE A 30 11.71 15.18 11.16
N GLU A 31 10.97 15.78 12.09
CA GLU A 31 11.50 16.82 12.99
C GLU A 31 12.65 16.29 13.85
N ASP A 32 12.53 15.06 14.37
CA ASP A 32 13.62 14.41 15.10
C ASP A 32 14.87 14.18 14.23
N VAL A 33 14.69 13.85 12.95
CA VAL A 33 15.81 13.77 11.98
C VAL A 33 16.44 15.14 11.81
N ILE A 34 15.64 16.19 11.62
CA ILE A 34 16.13 17.56 11.42
C ILE A 34 16.88 18.08 12.65
N MET A 35 16.38 17.81 13.85
CA MET A 35 17.05 18.20 15.10
C MET A 35 18.42 17.51 15.22
N ARG A 36 18.51 16.21 14.92
CA ARG A 36 19.79 15.47 14.89
C ARG A 36 20.72 15.97 13.78
N LEU A 37 20.18 16.33 12.62
CA LEU A 37 20.95 16.90 11.52
C LEU A 37 21.64 18.20 11.97
N GLN A 38 20.96 19.04 12.75
CA GLN A 38 21.46 20.33 13.24
C GLN A 38 22.41 20.24 14.45
N ASP A 39 22.46 19.11 15.15
CA ASP A 39 23.26 18.98 16.37
C ASP A 39 24.73 18.66 16.05
N GLU A 40 25.53 19.69 15.79
CA GLU A 40 26.97 19.55 15.52
C GLU A 40 27.73 18.80 16.60
N LYS A 41 27.28 18.85 17.87
CA LYS A 41 27.95 18.17 18.99
C LYS A 41 27.67 16.66 18.99
N ALA A 42 26.49 16.27 18.51
CA ALA A 42 26.09 14.87 18.37
C ALA A 42 26.43 14.28 16.98
N GLY A 43 27.28 14.95 16.18
CA GLY A 43 27.69 14.47 14.87
C GLY A 43 26.74 14.87 13.73
N GLY A 44 25.96 15.94 13.92
CA GLY A 44 25.20 16.65 12.89
C GLY A 44 26.07 17.22 11.76
N VAL A 45 25.42 17.79 10.74
CA VAL A 45 26.11 18.43 9.62
C VAL A 45 26.72 19.76 10.05
N ALA A 46 27.89 20.09 9.51
CA ALA A 46 28.57 21.33 9.84
C ALA A 46 27.87 22.54 9.19
N ILE A 47 27.32 23.45 10.00
CA ILE A 47 26.65 24.66 9.52
C ILE A 47 27.70 25.78 9.41
N ARG A 48 27.95 26.24 8.18
CA ARG A 48 29.08 27.14 7.88
C ARG A 48 28.63 28.47 7.30
N THR A 49 29.54 29.43 7.35
CA THR A 49 29.44 30.67 6.58
C THR A 49 30.35 30.59 5.36
N VAL A 50 29.76 30.52 4.16
CA VAL A 50 30.51 30.47 2.90
C VAL A 50 30.84 31.90 2.47
N LYS A 51 32.13 32.16 2.21
CA LYS A 51 32.64 33.45 1.72
C LYS A 51 33.13 33.30 0.28
N SER A 52 32.70 34.21 -0.59
CA SER A 52 33.22 34.43 -1.93
C SER A 52 33.67 35.88 -2.09
N PHE A 53 34.29 36.21 -3.23
CA PHE A 53 34.71 37.58 -3.53
C PHE A 53 33.53 38.59 -3.50
N LEU A 54 32.33 38.17 -3.90
CA LEU A 54 31.15 39.04 -4.02
C LEU A 54 30.12 38.85 -2.90
N SER A 55 30.19 37.77 -2.12
CA SER A 55 29.14 37.41 -1.16
C SER A 55 29.65 36.70 0.08
N LYS A 56 29.00 36.96 1.21
CA LYS A 56 29.13 36.19 2.45
C LYS A 56 27.75 35.63 2.79
N ILE A 57 27.63 34.31 2.80
CA ILE A 57 26.36 33.58 3.00
C ILE A 57 26.47 32.81 4.33
N PRO A 58 25.83 33.30 5.40
CA PRO A 58 25.86 32.63 6.71
C PRO A 58 24.89 31.45 6.78
N SER A 59 25.12 30.55 7.73
CA SER A 59 24.19 29.50 8.16
C SER A 59 23.68 28.64 7.00
N VAL A 60 24.61 27.97 6.32
CA VAL A 60 24.34 27.05 5.21
C VAL A 60 25.11 25.75 5.36
N VAL A 61 24.59 24.70 4.72
CA VAL A 61 25.18 23.36 4.61
C VAL A 61 25.17 22.93 3.15
N SER A 62 26.11 22.10 2.72
CA SER A 62 26.09 21.57 1.34
C SER A 62 25.12 20.39 1.21
N GLY A 63 24.57 20.19 0.02
CA GLY A 63 23.70 19.06 -0.27
C GLY A 63 24.41 17.72 -0.05
N ALA A 64 25.66 17.61 -0.49
CA ALA A 64 26.49 16.43 -0.27
C ALA A 64 26.67 16.09 1.23
N ASP A 65 26.90 17.09 2.09
CA ASP A 65 27.02 16.85 3.54
C ASP A 65 25.71 16.30 4.14
N ILE A 66 24.55 16.79 3.66
CA ILE A 66 23.23 16.29 4.08
C ILE A 66 23.05 14.83 3.64
N VAL A 67 23.33 14.51 2.37
CA VAL A 67 23.18 13.15 1.83
C VAL A 67 24.08 12.17 2.58
N GLN A 68 25.35 12.51 2.77
CA GLN A 68 26.30 11.68 3.51
C GLN A 68 25.85 11.45 4.96
N TRP A 69 25.30 12.49 5.62
CA TRP A 69 24.78 12.35 6.96
C TRP A 69 23.57 11.41 7.00
N LEU A 70 22.64 11.52 6.05
CA LEU A 70 21.46 10.65 5.97
C LEU A 70 21.87 9.18 5.77
N MET A 71 22.78 8.91 4.83
CA MET A 71 23.31 7.56 4.58
C MET A 71 23.92 6.95 5.83
N LYS A 72 24.78 7.71 6.52
CA LYS A 72 25.48 7.24 7.71
C LYS A 72 24.56 7.03 8.92
N ASN A 73 23.70 7.99 9.23
CA ASN A 73 22.96 8.01 10.49
C ASN A 73 21.60 7.30 10.42
N LEU A 74 21.09 7.05 9.21
CA LEU A 74 19.89 6.26 8.97
C LEU A 74 20.19 4.89 8.34
N SER A 75 21.47 4.52 8.19
CA SER A 75 21.92 3.26 7.59
C SER A 75 21.35 3.01 6.20
N ILE A 76 21.29 4.07 5.36
CA ILE A 76 20.81 3.97 3.98
C ILE A 76 22.00 3.59 3.08
N GLU A 77 21.90 2.44 2.43
CA GLU A 77 22.96 1.89 1.57
C GLU A 77 22.98 2.57 0.18
N ASP A 78 21.79 2.84 -0.39
CA ASP A 78 21.67 3.48 -1.71
C ASP A 78 21.61 5.01 -1.60
N SER A 79 22.57 5.69 -2.22
CA SER A 79 22.59 7.14 -2.33
C SER A 79 21.31 7.73 -2.94
N ALA A 80 20.67 7.03 -3.89
CA ALA A 80 19.43 7.50 -4.50
C ALA A 80 18.27 7.54 -3.50
N GLU A 81 18.20 6.58 -2.58
CA GLU A 81 17.22 6.57 -1.49
C GLU A 81 17.46 7.74 -0.52
N ALA A 82 18.73 8.01 -0.17
CA ALA A 82 19.07 9.14 0.70
C ALA A 82 18.73 10.50 0.06
N ILE A 83 19.02 10.67 -1.23
CA ILE A 83 18.65 11.87 -2.01
C ILE A 83 17.13 12.01 -2.09
N HIS A 84 16.41 10.90 -2.31
CA HIS A 84 14.95 10.91 -2.35
C HIS A 84 14.36 11.34 -1.01
N LEU A 85 14.81 10.74 0.10
CA LEU A 85 14.38 11.11 1.45
C LEU A 85 14.68 12.57 1.75
N GLY A 86 15.90 13.03 1.48
CA GLY A 86 16.27 14.42 1.68
C GLY A 86 15.47 15.40 0.81
N SER A 87 15.10 15.00 -0.41
CA SER A 87 14.22 15.78 -1.28
C SER A 87 12.78 15.85 -0.75
N LEU A 88 12.27 14.78 -0.13
CA LEU A 88 10.97 14.82 0.55
C LEU A 88 11.00 15.75 1.76
N ILE A 89 12.06 15.70 2.57
CA ILE A 89 12.28 16.61 3.70
C ILE A 89 12.32 18.07 3.22
N ALA A 90 12.97 18.32 2.07
CA ALA A 90 13.00 19.64 1.45
C ALA A 90 11.62 20.09 0.97
N ALA A 91 10.89 19.23 0.26
CA ALA A 91 9.54 19.51 -0.27
C ALA A 91 8.49 19.72 0.83
N LEU A 92 8.71 19.19 2.03
CA LEU A 92 7.91 19.47 3.23
C LEU A 92 8.31 20.79 3.91
N GLY A 93 9.42 21.42 3.50
CA GLY A 93 9.82 22.73 3.97
C GLY A 93 10.71 22.73 5.22
N TYR A 94 11.31 21.61 5.62
CA TYR A 94 12.23 21.59 6.77
C TYR A 94 13.64 22.08 6.43
N LEU A 95 14.04 21.91 5.16
CA LEU A 95 15.27 22.45 4.60
C LEU A 95 14.99 22.96 3.18
N PHE A 96 15.76 23.93 2.69
CA PHE A 96 15.51 24.50 1.37
C PHE A 96 16.80 24.99 0.70
N PRO A 97 16.91 24.90 -0.63
CA PRO A 97 18.04 25.46 -1.38
C PRO A 97 17.97 26.98 -1.33
N ILE A 98 19.10 27.64 -1.10
CA ILE A 98 19.11 29.11 -0.93
C ILE A 98 18.89 29.87 -2.25
N SER A 99 19.16 29.22 -3.39
CA SER A 99 19.23 29.83 -4.72
C SER A 99 18.15 29.35 -5.70
N ASP A 100 17.23 28.49 -5.26
CA ASP A 100 16.20 27.87 -6.10
C ASP A 100 14.86 27.88 -5.38
N HIS A 101 13.77 28.01 -6.14
CA HIS A 101 12.38 27.88 -5.65
C HIS A 101 11.91 26.42 -5.65
N VAL A 102 12.57 25.54 -6.39
CA VAL A 102 12.23 24.11 -6.42
C VAL A 102 12.86 23.41 -5.21
N LEU A 103 12.02 22.98 -4.27
CA LEU A 103 12.42 22.35 -3.01
C LEU A 103 12.86 20.88 -3.20
N THR A 104 14.11 20.68 -3.63
CA THR A 104 14.72 19.36 -3.86
C THR A 104 16.15 19.31 -3.32
N LEU A 105 16.61 18.13 -2.92
CA LEU A 105 17.99 17.90 -2.48
C LEU A 105 18.85 17.43 -3.65
N LYS A 106 20.04 18.02 -3.80
CA LYS A 106 21.05 17.63 -4.79
C LYS A 106 22.29 17.14 -4.06
N ASP A 107 22.87 16.03 -4.50
CA ASP A 107 24.12 15.48 -3.95
C ASP A 107 25.34 16.19 -4.57
N ASP A 108 25.45 17.49 -4.29
CA ASP A 108 26.52 18.34 -4.79
C ASP A 108 26.82 19.50 -3.82
N GLY A 109 27.58 20.49 -4.31
CA GLY A 109 27.92 21.69 -3.54
C GLY A 109 26.78 22.71 -3.39
N THR A 110 25.55 22.41 -3.83
CA THR A 110 24.38 23.29 -3.66
C THR A 110 24.18 23.57 -2.18
N LEU A 111 23.91 24.84 -1.85
CA LEU A 111 23.80 25.30 -0.48
C LEU A 111 22.35 25.29 -0.01
N TYR A 112 22.14 24.67 1.15
CA TYR A 112 20.85 24.54 1.81
C TYR A 112 20.84 25.29 3.14
N ARG A 113 19.64 25.61 3.61
CA ARG A 113 19.39 26.16 4.93
C ARG A 113 18.25 25.43 5.62
N PHE A 114 18.35 25.30 6.94
CA PHE A 114 17.27 24.80 7.77
C PHE A 114 16.16 25.83 7.96
N GLN A 115 14.91 25.36 7.90
CA GLN A 115 13.74 26.17 8.17
C GLN A 115 13.56 26.41 9.68
N ALA A 116 13.09 27.60 10.04
CA ALA A 116 12.75 27.92 11.42
C ALA A 116 11.58 27.06 11.90
N PRO A 117 11.59 26.54 13.14
CA PRO A 117 10.50 25.73 13.68
C PRO A 117 9.11 26.39 13.61
N TYR A 118 9.04 27.72 13.63
CA TYR A 118 7.81 28.47 13.42
C TYR A 118 7.12 28.13 12.08
N PHE A 119 7.89 27.91 11.01
CA PHE A 119 7.36 27.59 9.68
C PHE A 119 7.23 26.09 9.42
N TRP A 120 7.42 25.23 10.43
CA TRP A 120 7.26 23.79 10.22
C TRP A 120 5.79 23.40 9.97
N PRO A 121 5.54 22.42 9.09
CA PRO A 121 4.18 21.95 8.77
C PRO A 121 3.37 21.45 9.97
N SER A 122 4.03 20.98 11.04
CA SER A 122 3.39 20.54 12.29
C SER A 122 2.60 21.65 12.99
N ASN A 123 2.92 22.92 12.74
CA ASN A 123 2.16 24.06 13.23
C ASN A 123 0.81 24.25 12.51
N CYS A 124 0.44 23.34 11.60
CA CYS A 124 -0.87 23.29 10.94
C CYS A 124 -1.19 24.57 10.16
N TRP A 125 -0.22 25.06 9.39
CA TRP A 125 -0.37 26.25 8.57
C TRP A 125 -1.42 26.07 7.46
N GLU A 126 -2.42 26.96 7.45
CA GLU A 126 -3.40 27.12 6.36
C GLU A 126 -3.36 28.58 5.85
N PRO A 127 -2.26 29.01 5.19
CA PRO A 127 -2.07 30.41 4.84
C PRO A 127 -3.05 30.87 3.75
N GLU A 128 -3.64 32.05 3.97
CA GLU A 128 -4.65 32.59 3.08
C GLU A 128 -4.03 33.27 1.86
N ASN A 129 -4.86 33.51 0.85
CA ASN A 129 -4.45 34.28 -0.33
C ASN A 129 -4.14 35.75 0.00
N THR A 130 -4.72 36.30 1.07
CA THR A 130 -4.41 37.65 1.56
C THR A 130 -2.96 37.73 2.05
N ASP A 131 -2.51 36.74 2.82
CA ASP A 131 -1.13 36.66 3.34
C ASP A 131 -0.12 36.56 2.20
N TYR A 132 -0.42 35.75 1.18
CA TYR A 132 0.45 35.61 0.02
C TYR A 132 0.53 36.91 -0.79
N ALA A 133 -0.58 37.64 -0.92
CA ALA A 133 -0.59 38.94 -1.59
C ALA A 133 0.28 39.97 -0.85
N ILE A 134 0.24 40.00 0.48
CA ILE A 134 1.11 40.85 1.32
C ILE A 134 2.58 40.49 1.10
N TYR A 135 2.91 39.20 1.10
CA TYR A 135 4.27 38.72 0.86
C TYR A 135 4.82 39.14 -0.52
N LEU A 136 4.06 38.90 -1.59
CA LEU A 136 4.48 39.27 -2.95
C LEU A 136 4.58 40.80 -3.10
N CYS A 137 3.61 41.55 -2.56
CA CYS A 137 3.65 43.01 -2.55
C CYS A 137 4.91 43.51 -1.82
N LYS A 138 5.19 42.98 -0.62
CA LYS A 138 6.39 43.30 0.16
C LYS A 138 7.67 43.08 -0.64
N ARG A 139 7.79 41.98 -1.39
CA ARG A 139 8.97 41.69 -2.23
C ARG A 139 9.18 42.72 -3.33
N THR A 140 8.11 43.11 -4.03
CA THR A 140 8.22 44.14 -5.10
C THR A 140 8.69 45.50 -4.58
N MET A 141 8.42 45.83 -3.31
CA MET A 141 8.80 47.12 -2.71
C MET A 141 10.27 47.21 -2.31
N GLN A 142 11.00 46.10 -2.27
CA GLN A 142 12.38 46.08 -1.76
C GLN A 142 13.43 46.46 -2.79
N ASN A 143 13.12 46.47 -4.09
CA ASN A 143 14.03 46.83 -5.19
C ASN A 143 15.41 46.16 -5.09
N LYS A 144 15.44 44.83 -4.89
CA LYS A 144 16.67 44.02 -4.86
C LYS A 144 16.52 42.87 -5.84
N ALA A 145 17.51 42.68 -6.71
CA ALA A 145 17.54 41.58 -7.69
C ALA A 145 17.23 40.20 -7.07
N ARG A 146 17.81 39.89 -5.91
CA ARG A 146 17.57 38.61 -5.20
C ARG A 146 16.13 38.40 -4.68
N LEU A 147 15.28 39.43 -4.74
CA LEU A 147 13.88 39.40 -4.28
C LEU A 147 12.90 39.64 -5.43
N GLU A 148 13.41 39.82 -6.66
CA GLU A 148 12.57 39.93 -7.86
C GLU A 148 11.66 38.72 -7.95
N LEU A 149 10.43 38.96 -8.39
CA LEU A 149 9.44 37.91 -8.54
C LEU A 149 9.80 37.04 -9.74
N ALA A 150 9.72 35.73 -9.58
CA ALA A 150 9.71 34.84 -10.73
C ALA A 150 8.42 35.04 -11.56
N ASP A 151 8.41 34.60 -12.82
CA ASP A 151 7.28 34.82 -13.74
C ASP A 151 5.94 34.30 -13.15
N TYR A 152 5.96 33.10 -12.56
CA TYR A 152 4.76 32.51 -11.93
C TYR A 152 4.30 33.30 -10.69
N GLU A 153 5.24 33.91 -9.95
CA GLU A 153 4.91 34.76 -8.80
C GLU A 153 4.32 36.09 -9.25
N ALA A 154 4.82 36.66 -10.34
CA ALA A 154 4.28 37.87 -10.95
C ALA A 154 2.86 37.64 -11.51
N GLU A 155 2.62 36.49 -12.15
CA GLU A 155 1.28 36.09 -12.60
C GLU A 155 0.32 35.91 -11.40
N ASN A 156 0.79 35.25 -10.34
CA ASN A 156 0.03 35.11 -9.10
C ASN A 156 -0.31 36.47 -8.48
N LEU A 157 0.65 37.40 -8.41
CA LEU A 157 0.42 38.76 -7.93
C LEU A 157 -0.64 39.48 -8.76
N ALA A 158 -0.56 39.42 -10.09
CA ALA A 158 -1.53 40.03 -10.99
C ALA A 158 -2.95 39.43 -10.81
N ARG A 159 -3.05 38.13 -10.54
CA ARG A 159 -4.32 37.46 -10.19
C ARG A 159 -4.87 37.95 -8.86
N LEU A 160 -4.03 38.06 -7.83
CA LEU A 160 -4.41 38.51 -6.49
C LEU A 160 -4.82 39.99 -6.49
N GLN A 161 -4.14 40.85 -7.24
CA GLN A 161 -4.51 42.26 -7.44
C GLN A 161 -5.92 42.40 -8.02
N ARG A 162 -6.26 41.57 -9.02
CA ARG A 162 -7.61 41.52 -9.57
C ARG A 162 -8.63 41.02 -8.55
N ALA A 163 -8.32 39.94 -7.84
CA ALA A 163 -9.22 39.34 -6.84
C ALA A 163 -9.48 40.26 -5.64
N PHE A 164 -8.47 41.02 -5.21
CA PHE A 164 -8.51 41.89 -4.02
C PHE A 164 -8.51 43.38 -4.33
N ALA A 165 -8.94 43.80 -5.54
CA ALA A 165 -8.85 45.18 -6.00
C ALA A 165 -9.41 46.21 -4.98
N ARG A 166 -10.54 45.91 -4.33
CA ARG A 166 -11.16 46.80 -3.33
C ARG A 166 -10.44 46.85 -1.98
N LYS A 167 -9.61 45.85 -1.67
CA LYS A 167 -8.84 45.75 -0.42
C LYS A 167 -7.34 46.00 -0.64
N TRP A 168 -6.92 46.33 -1.86
CA TRP A 168 -5.52 46.40 -2.23
C TRP A 168 -4.74 47.45 -1.43
N GLU A 169 -5.35 48.59 -1.12
CA GLU A 169 -4.73 49.62 -0.28
C GLU A 169 -4.36 49.09 1.12
N PHE A 170 -5.20 48.24 1.73
CA PHE A 170 -4.90 47.62 3.01
C PHE A 170 -3.75 46.61 2.92
N ILE A 171 -3.73 45.79 1.85
CA ILE A 171 -2.63 44.86 1.56
C ILE A 171 -1.31 45.62 1.41
N PHE A 172 -1.33 46.71 0.64
CA PHE A 172 -0.17 47.57 0.43
C PHE A 172 0.32 48.21 1.74
N MET A 173 -0.59 48.77 2.55
CA MET A 173 -0.25 49.34 3.85
C MET A 173 0.37 48.31 4.80
N GLN A 174 -0.16 47.08 4.84
CA GLN A 174 0.40 45.99 5.64
C GLN A 174 1.79 45.57 5.14
N ALA A 175 1.98 45.42 3.83
CA ALA A 175 3.27 45.12 3.23
C ALA A 175 4.30 46.22 3.56
N GLU A 176 3.93 47.49 3.43
CA GLU A 176 4.81 48.63 3.76
C GLU A 176 5.22 48.63 5.23
N ALA A 177 4.29 48.35 6.14
CA ALA A 177 4.56 48.25 7.57
C ALA A 177 5.57 47.14 7.88
N GLN A 178 5.44 45.97 7.24
CA GLN A 178 6.41 44.89 7.36
C GLN A 178 7.79 45.28 6.81
N VAL A 179 7.87 45.92 5.63
CA VAL A 179 9.15 46.44 5.08
C VAL A 179 9.83 47.39 6.07
N LYS A 180 9.07 48.27 6.74
CA LYS A 180 9.60 49.21 7.74
C LYS A 180 10.20 48.46 8.95
N ILE A 181 9.58 47.37 9.38
CA ILE A 181 10.10 46.50 10.45
C ILE A 181 11.37 45.78 9.98
N ASP A 182 11.34 45.18 8.79
CA ASP A 182 12.48 44.43 8.23
C ASP A 182 13.71 45.32 8.03
N ARG A 183 13.52 46.61 7.73
CA ARG A 183 14.62 47.58 7.59
C ARG A 183 15.35 47.88 8.90
N LYS A 184 14.75 47.61 10.07
CA LYS A 184 15.40 47.79 11.38
C LYS A 184 16.34 46.64 11.73
N LYS A 185 16.20 45.49 11.07
CA LYS A 185 17.05 44.32 11.27
C LYS A 185 18.39 44.48 10.57
N ASP A 186 19.41 43.79 11.06
CA ASP A 186 20.71 43.80 10.40
C ASP A 186 20.64 43.10 9.02
N LYS A 187 21.63 43.40 8.17
CA LYS A 187 21.63 42.93 6.77
C LYS A 187 21.70 41.41 6.65
N ALA A 188 22.39 40.72 7.55
CA ALA A 188 22.55 39.27 7.53
C ALA A 188 21.29 38.58 8.05
N GLU A 189 20.76 39.02 9.20
CA GLU A 189 19.52 38.51 9.78
C GLU A 189 18.35 38.66 8.80
N ARG A 190 18.18 39.85 8.21
CA ARG A 190 17.13 40.08 7.21
C ARG A 190 17.25 39.14 6.01
N LYS A 191 18.46 38.87 5.51
CA LYS A 191 18.65 37.91 4.39
C LYS A 191 18.23 36.48 4.79
N ILE A 192 18.39 36.11 6.05
CA ILE A 192 17.97 34.80 6.55
C ILE A 192 16.46 34.72 6.62
N LEU A 193 15.82 35.70 7.25
CA LEU A 193 14.37 35.77 7.38
C LEU A 193 13.67 35.83 6.02
N ASP A 194 14.15 36.67 5.09
CA ASP A 194 13.61 36.74 3.72
C ASP A 194 13.62 35.36 3.02
N SER A 195 14.69 34.57 3.21
CA SER A 195 14.82 33.25 2.59
C SER A 195 13.96 32.17 3.26
N GLN A 196 13.75 32.27 4.58
CA GLN A 196 12.89 31.36 5.34
C GLN A 196 11.42 31.58 5.00
N GLU A 197 11.00 32.84 4.89
CA GLU A 197 9.66 33.20 4.44
C GLU A 197 9.44 32.81 2.97
N ARG A 198 10.44 32.96 2.09
CA ARG A 198 10.38 32.43 0.72
C ARG A 198 10.14 30.92 0.73
N ALA A 199 10.95 30.17 1.47
CA ALA A 199 10.83 28.71 1.52
C ALA A 199 9.48 28.24 2.09
N PHE A 200 8.90 28.98 3.03
CA PHE A 200 7.53 28.73 3.49
C PHE A 200 6.53 28.85 2.34
N TRP A 201 6.61 29.91 1.54
CA TRP A 201 5.73 30.08 0.39
C TRP A 201 6.00 29.09 -0.74
N ASP A 202 7.24 28.64 -0.92
CA ASP A 202 7.57 27.59 -1.90
C ASP A 202 6.89 26.24 -1.56
N VAL A 203 6.57 25.99 -0.29
CA VAL A 203 5.74 24.83 0.12
C VAL A 203 4.26 25.08 -0.16
N HIS A 204 3.73 26.22 0.28
CA HIS A 204 2.29 26.49 0.27
C HIS A 204 1.75 27.02 -1.08
N ARG A 205 2.63 27.53 -1.94
CA ARG A 205 2.35 28.07 -3.28
C ARG A 205 3.50 27.62 -4.21
N PRO A 206 3.63 26.31 -4.45
CA PRO A 206 4.79 25.74 -5.13
C PRO A 206 4.89 26.20 -6.59
N VAL A 207 6.10 26.10 -7.13
CA VAL A 207 6.38 26.34 -8.55
C VAL A 207 5.45 25.44 -9.40
N PRO A 208 4.83 25.95 -10.47
CA PRO A 208 3.99 25.13 -11.34
C PRO A 208 4.71 23.88 -11.83
N GLY A 209 4.06 22.72 -11.71
CA GLY A 209 4.64 21.41 -12.04
C GLY A 209 5.28 20.68 -10.85
N CYS A 210 5.55 21.36 -9.73
CA CYS A 210 5.94 20.71 -8.48
C CYS A 210 4.73 20.10 -7.76
N VAL A 211 4.98 19.02 -7.01
CA VAL A 211 3.97 18.39 -6.16
C VAL A 211 3.62 19.32 -5.00
N ASN A 212 2.33 19.56 -4.80
CA ASN A 212 1.85 20.30 -3.63
C ASN A 212 1.77 19.37 -2.41
N THR A 213 2.75 19.48 -1.52
CA THR A 213 2.87 18.62 -0.33
C THR A 213 1.81 18.91 0.74
N THR A 214 1.06 20.01 0.62
CA THR A 214 -0.03 20.35 1.55
C THR A 214 -1.37 19.72 1.16
N GLU A 215 -1.48 19.08 -0.01
CA GLU A 215 -2.71 18.40 -0.42
C GLU A 215 -2.94 17.12 0.39
N MET A 216 -4.13 17.01 0.97
CA MET A 216 -4.54 15.85 1.77
C MET A 216 -5.55 14.99 1.01
N ASP A 217 -5.43 13.66 1.17
CA ASP A 217 -6.44 12.71 0.70
C ASP A 217 -7.78 13.00 1.40
N ILE A 218 -8.85 13.15 0.62
CA ILE A 218 -10.20 13.46 1.11
C ILE A 218 -10.69 12.52 2.22
N ARG A 219 -10.22 11.26 2.22
CA ARG A 219 -10.55 10.26 3.25
C ARG A 219 -9.94 10.59 4.61
N LYS A 220 -8.85 11.37 4.63
CA LYS A 220 -8.13 11.79 5.84
C LYS A 220 -8.57 13.17 6.35
N CYS A 221 -9.46 13.87 5.64
CA CYS A 221 -9.99 15.18 6.05
C CYS A 221 -11.05 15.08 7.17
N GLN A 222 -11.46 13.88 7.57
CA GLN A 222 -12.43 13.70 8.65
C GLN A 222 -11.72 13.71 10.01
N ARG A 223 -12.14 14.62 10.90
CA ARG A 223 -11.79 14.54 12.32
C ARG A 223 -12.47 13.30 12.90
N GLU A 224 -11.69 12.39 13.46
CA GLU A 224 -12.22 11.23 14.19
C GLU A 224 -13.15 11.74 15.31
N LYS A 225 -14.45 11.62 15.07
CA LYS A 225 -15.44 11.72 16.14
C LYS A 225 -15.33 10.43 16.91
N ASN A 226 -14.67 10.47 18.05
CA ASN A 226 -14.55 9.30 18.92
C ASN A 226 -15.95 9.01 19.50
N PRO A 227 -16.67 7.97 19.02
CA PRO A 227 -17.95 7.63 19.61
C PRO A 227 -17.60 7.03 20.97
N GLN A 228 -18.14 7.60 22.06
CA GLN A 228 -18.03 6.96 23.37
C GLN A 228 -18.64 5.56 23.26
N ARG A 229 -17.80 4.53 23.15
CA ARG A 229 -18.23 3.13 23.19
C ARG A 229 -18.69 2.85 24.62
N SER A 230 -19.89 2.30 24.77
CA SER A 230 -20.40 1.96 26.10
C SER A 230 -19.51 0.89 26.74
N LEU A 231 -19.34 0.96 28.06
CA LEU A 231 -18.57 -0.03 28.83
C LEU A 231 -19.05 -1.47 28.56
N PHE A 232 -20.36 -1.65 28.32
CA PHE A 232 -20.96 -2.93 27.97
C PHE A 232 -20.40 -3.52 26.67
N MET A 233 -20.28 -2.70 25.61
CA MET A 233 -19.69 -3.16 24.34
C MET A 233 -18.22 -3.53 24.52
N TYR A 234 -17.49 -2.80 25.37
CA TYR A 234 -16.09 -3.11 25.65
C TYR A 234 -15.93 -4.44 26.39
N ILE A 235 -16.76 -4.71 27.41
CA ILE A 235 -16.76 -5.99 28.14
C ILE A 235 -17.12 -7.15 27.21
N SER A 236 -18.18 -7.01 26.41
CA SER A 236 -18.59 -8.03 25.43
C SER A 236 -17.47 -8.32 24.43
N PHE A 237 -16.80 -7.28 23.93
CA PHE A 237 -15.64 -7.43 23.04
C PHE A 237 -14.49 -8.21 23.70
N LEU A 238 -14.13 -7.87 24.95
CA LEU A 238 -13.03 -8.54 25.66
C LEU A 238 -13.33 -10.01 25.95
N ASN A 239 -14.56 -10.34 26.38
CA ASN A 239 -14.97 -11.72 26.59
C ASN A 239 -14.83 -12.54 25.31
N MET A 240 -15.29 -11.99 24.17
CA MET A 240 -15.12 -12.63 22.87
C MET A 240 -13.64 -12.79 22.47
N GLN A 241 -12.72 -11.95 22.94
CA GLN A 241 -11.29 -12.16 22.70
C GLN A 241 -10.70 -13.27 23.59
N LEU A 242 -11.16 -13.40 24.84
CA LEU A 242 -10.69 -14.44 25.76
C LEU A 242 -11.11 -15.84 25.31
N ASP A 243 -12.28 -15.97 24.70
CA ASP A 243 -12.80 -17.26 24.20
C ASP A 243 -12.10 -17.74 22.92
N ARG A 244 -11.24 -16.91 22.30
CA ARG A 244 -10.51 -17.29 21.09
C ARG A 244 -9.38 -18.25 21.42
N HIS A 245 -9.46 -19.45 20.87
CA HIS A 245 -8.35 -20.40 20.90
C HIS A 245 -7.12 -19.84 20.19
N CYS A 246 -6.06 -19.62 20.95
CA CYS A 246 -4.79 -19.12 20.44
C CYS A 246 -3.75 -20.25 20.35
N MET A 247 -2.89 -20.18 19.33
CA MET A 247 -1.75 -21.09 19.18
C MET A 247 -0.48 -20.45 19.74
N LYS A 248 0.48 -21.28 20.18
CA LYS A 248 1.81 -20.80 20.58
C LYS A 248 2.52 -20.18 19.37
N MET A 249 3.23 -19.08 19.58
CA MET A 249 3.93 -18.37 18.50
C MET A 249 4.94 -19.27 17.76
N SER A 250 5.62 -20.18 18.47
CA SER A 250 6.50 -21.16 17.83
C SER A 250 5.77 -22.04 16.82
N LYS A 251 4.57 -22.54 17.16
CA LYS A 251 3.75 -23.35 16.24
C LYS A 251 3.25 -22.55 15.04
N VAL A 252 2.88 -21.29 15.27
CA VAL A 252 2.49 -20.39 14.17
C VAL A 252 3.66 -20.13 13.23
N ALA A 253 4.84 -19.81 13.78
CA ALA A 253 6.05 -19.57 12.99
C ALA A 253 6.46 -20.79 12.18
N ASP A 254 6.55 -21.97 12.81
CA ASP A 254 6.89 -23.24 12.13
C ASP A 254 5.92 -23.51 10.97
N SER A 255 4.62 -23.31 11.19
CA SER A 255 3.59 -23.53 10.17
C SER A 255 3.70 -22.55 9.00
N LEU A 256 3.97 -21.26 9.27
CA LEU A 256 4.11 -20.25 8.23
C LEU A 256 5.38 -20.45 7.40
N MET A 257 6.49 -20.81 8.05
CA MET A 257 7.75 -21.11 7.38
C MET A 257 7.60 -22.34 6.47
N SER A 258 7.05 -23.44 7.00
CA SER A 258 6.84 -24.67 6.22
C SER A 258 5.91 -24.44 5.02
N TYR A 259 4.82 -23.69 5.19
CA TYR A 259 3.95 -23.31 4.08
C TYR A 259 4.70 -22.48 3.03
N THR A 260 5.48 -21.49 3.47
CA THR A 260 6.25 -20.63 2.55
C THR A 260 7.27 -21.44 1.76
N GLU A 261 8.05 -22.30 2.42
CA GLU A 261 9.02 -23.19 1.77
C GLU A 261 8.37 -24.12 0.74
N GLN A 262 7.20 -24.68 1.09
CA GLN A 262 6.44 -25.56 0.20
C GLN A 262 5.98 -24.84 -1.08
N PHE A 263 5.59 -23.57 -0.99
CA PHE A 263 5.08 -22.78 -2.10
C PHE A 263 6.14 -21.93 -2.83
N MET A 264 7.36 -21.82 -2.29
CA MET A 264 8.43 -20.97 -2.84
C MET A 264 8.78 -21.29 -4.30
N VAL A 265 8.74 -22.57 -4.70
CA VAL A 265 9.01 -23.01 -6.09
C VAL A 265 7.90 -22.58 -7.07
N TYR A 266 6.75 -22.16 -6.54
CA TYR A 266 5.62 -21.69 -7.32
C TYR A 266 5.48 -20.16 -7.31
N ASP A 267 6.36 -19.45 -6.60
CA ASP A 267 6.38 -17.99 -6.55
C ASP A 267 7.21 -17.44 -7.72
N PRO A 268 6.59 -16.75 -8.69
CA PRO A 268 7.29 -16.18 -9.84
C PRO A 268 8.34 -15.11 -9.51
N LEU A 269 8.30 -14.55 -8.30
CA LEU A 269 9.27 -13.54 -7.83
C LEU A 269 10.50 -14.19 -7.18
N ALA A 270 10.35 -15.37 -6.58
CA ALA A 270 11.41 -16.06 -5.86
C ALA A 270 12.04 -17.20 -6.68
N SER A 271 11.34 -17.70 -7.70
CA SER A 271 11.75 -18.87 -8.47
C SER A 271 11.56 -18.68 -9.97
N THR A 272 12.34 -19.41 -10.75
CA THR A 272 12.31 -19.37 -12.22
C THR A 272 11.01 -19.98 -12.74
N VAL A 273 10.29 -19.22 -13.56
CA VAL A 273 9.07 -19.68 -14.26
C VAL A 273 9.45 -20.33 -15.58
N GLU A 274 8.97 -21.54 -15.82
CA GLU A 274 9.12 -22.23 -17.11
C GLU A 274 7.85 -22.08 -17.98
N PRO A 275 7.96 -21.76 -19.29
CA PRO A 275 9.20 -21.53 -20.03
C PRO A 275 9.88 -20.20 -19.70
N SER A 276 9.11 -19.17 -19.40
CA SER A 276 9.60 -17.86 -19.00
C SER A 276 8.50 -17.07 -18.28
N ASN A 277 8.89 -16.01 -17.56
CA ASN A 277 7.94 -15.10 -16.94
C ASN A 277 7.39 -14.13 -18.01
N PRO A 278 6.07 -14.16 -18.32
CA PRO A 278 5.49 -13.35 -19.40
C PRO A 278 5.73 -11.84 -19.26
N TRP A 279 5.86 -11.33 -18.03
CA TRP A 279 6.13 -9.91 -17.77
C TRP A 279 7.56 -9.47 -18.13
N ILE A 280 8.47 -10.42 -18.33
CA ILE A 280 9.89 -10.16 -18.64
C ILE A 280 10.20 -10.53 -20.09
N SER A 281 9.60 -11.60 -20.61
CA SER A 281 9.89 -12.15 -21.93
C SER A 281 8.90 -11.75 -23.02
N ASP A 282 7.75 -11.17 -22.66
CA ASP A 282 6.59 -10.97 -23.54
C ASP A 282 6.08 -12.28 -24.18
N ASP A 283 6.43 -13.44 -23.62
CA ASP A 283 5.98 -14.76 -24.04
C ASP A 283 4.81 -15.24 -23.15
N MET A 284 3.63 -15.36 -23.77
CA MET A 284 2.38 -15.71 -23.11
C MET A 284 2.22 -17.22 -22.86
N THR A 285 3.15 -18.04 -23.35
CA THR A 285 3.08 -19.51 -23.31
C THR A 285 2.84 -20.04 -21.90
N PHE A 286 3.44 -19.42 -20.87
CA PHE A 286 3.22 -19.83 -19.48
C PHE A 286 1.75 -19.72 -19.06
N TRP A 287 1.05 -18.64 -19.42
CA TRP A 287 -0.36 -18.47 -19.07
C TRP A 287 -1.26 -19.45 -19.83
N ASP A 288 -0.95 -19.72 -21.10
CA ASP A 288 -1.67 -20.72 -21.90
C ASP A 288 -1.53 -22.13 -21.29
N LEU A 289 -0.31 -22.47 -20.83
CA LEU A 289 -0.05 -23.73 -20.14
C LEU A 289 -0.79 -23.84 -18.80
N GLU A 290 -0.82 -22.77 -17.99
CA GLU A 290 -1.56 -22.76 -16.72
C GLU A 290 -3.08 -22.78 -16.91
N ALA A 291 -3.61 -22.24 -18.01
CA ALA A 291 -5.05 -22.28 -18.34
C ALA A 291 -5.49 -23.58 -19.02
N SER A 292 -4.54 -24.37 -19.52
CA SER A 292 -4.79 -25.64 -20.20
C SER A 292 -5.64 -26.61 -19.36
N ARG A 293 -6.50 -27.39 -20.04
CA ARG A 293 -7.22 -28.52 -19.43
C ARG A 293 -6.31 -29.71 -19.11
N ASP A 294 -5.17 -29.78 -19.78
CA ASP A 294 -4.14 -30.76 -19.52
C ASP A 294 -3.06 -30.15 -18.61
N PRO A 295 -3.10 -30.42 -17.30
CA PRO A 295 -2.20 -29.78 -16.35
C PRO A 295 -0.75 -30.27 -16.51
N SER A 296 0.20 -29.38 -16.25
CA SER A 296 1.62 -29.73 -16.17
C SER A 296 1.90 -30.56 -14.90
N GLN A 297 3.00 -31.32 -14.89
CA GLN A 297 3.45 -32.04 -13.69
C GLN A 297 3.61 -31.09 -12.49
N HIS A 298 4.11 -29.88 -12.73
CA HIS A 298 4.26 -28.83 -11.73
C HIS A 298 2.91 -28.44 -11.11
N ARG A 299 1.89 -28.23 -11.93
CA ARG A 299 0.52 -27.92 -11.49
C ARG A 299 -0.13 -29.09 -10.74
N VAL A 300 0.01 -30.32 -11.23
CA VAL A 300 -0.51 -31.54 -10.57
C VAL A 300 0.13 -31.73 -9.19
N LYS A 301 1.43 -31.47 -9.04
CA LYS A 301 2.13 -31.60 -7.76
C LYS A 301 1.55 -30.71 -6.66
N LYS A 302 1.04 -29.51 -7.00
CA LYS A 302 0.35 -28.63 -6.03
C LYS A 302 -0.88 -29.28 -5.43
N TRP A 303 -1.61 -30.09 -6.22
CA TRP A 303 -2.81 -30.77 -5.74
C TRP A 303 -2.52 -31.73 -4.60
N GLY A 304 -1.28 -32.23 -4.47
CA GLY A 304 -0.87 -33.08 -3.36
C GLY A 304 -0.65 -32.34 -2.03
N PHE A 305 -0.61 -31.01 -2.04
CA PHE A 305 -0.36 -30.22 -0.83
C PHE A 305 -1.58 -30.18 0.09
N SER A 306 -2.77 -30.08 -0.47
CA SER A 306 -4.03 -30.09 0.28
C SER A 306 -5.23 -30.33 -0.63
N LEU A 307 -6.33 -30.81 -0.03
CA LEU A 307 -7.59 -30.95 -0.76
C LEU A 307 -8.05 -29.59 -1.31
N GLU A 308 -7.80 -28.51 -0.57
CA GLU A 308 -8.11 -27.15 -1.00
C GLU A 308 -7.39 -26.78 -2.33
N GLU A 309 -6.12 -27.14 -2.50
CA GLU A 309 -5.38 -26.89 -3.75
C GLU A 309 -5.95 -27.70 -4.91
N ALA A 310 -6.26 -28.98 -4.68
CA ALA A 310 -6.92 -29.82 -5.68
C ALA A 310 -8.30 -29.27 -6.08
N LEU A 311 -9.09 -28.75 -5.13
CA LEU A 311 -10.43 -28.22 -5.39
C LEU A 311 -10.44 -26.81 -5.98
N LYS A 312 -9.40 -25.99 -5.76
CA LYS A 312 -9.25 -24.69 -6.42
C LYS A 312 -9.01 -24.86 -7.92
N ASP A 313 -8.27 -25.90 -8.30
CA ASP A 313 -7.94 -26.21 -9.68
C ASP A 313 -9.12 -26.90 -10.41
N PRO A 314 -9.61 -26.38 -11.55
CA PRO A 314 -10.62 -27.08 -12.35
C PRO A 314 -10.22 -28.51 -12.77
N ALA A 315 -8.98 -28.71 -13.24
CA ALA A 315 -8.50 -30.02 -13.66
C ALA A 315 -8.30 -30.95 -12.46
N GLY A 316 -7.91 -30.40 -11.31
CA GLY A 316 -7.81 -31.13 -10.05
C GLY A 316 -9.17 -31.61 -9.56
N ARG A 317 -10.20 -30.75 -9.63
CA ARG A 317 -11.60 -31.12 -9.34
C ARG A 317 -12.10 -32.22 -10.25
N ASP A 318 -11.88 -32.12 -11.55
CA ASP A 318 -12.34 -33.12 -12.52
C ASP A 318 -11.65 -34.47 -12.28
N ALA A 319 -10.34 -34.47 -12.01
CA ALA A 319 -9.60 -35.69 -11.67
C ALA A 319 -10.08 -36.33 -10.37
N PHE A 320 -10.34 -35.52 -9.34
CA PHE A 320 -10.85 -36.00 -8.06
C PHE A 320 -12.29 -36.52 -8.18
N LEU A 321 -13.15 -35.84 -8.93
CA LEU A 321 -14.52 -36.29 -9.21
C LEU A 321 -14.52 -37.63 -9.94
N LYS A 322 -13.69 -37.78 -10.99
CA LYS A 322 -13.55 -39.05 -11.73
C LYS A 322 -13.12 -40.20 -10.82
N PHE A 323 -12.22 -39.92 -9.87
CA PHE A 323 -11.82 -40.90 -8.86
C PHE A 323 -13.01 -41.30 -7.96
N LEU A 324 -13.75 -40.33 -7.42
CA LEU A 324 -14.90 -40.62 -6.57
C LEU A 324 -16.03 -41.36 -7.30
N GLU A 325 -16.26 -41.06 -8.59
CA GLU A 325 -17.21 -41.78 -9.43
C GLU A 325 -16.82 -43.25 -9.60
N SER A 326 -15.52 -43.54 -9.75
CA SER A 326 -15.03 -44.92 -9.84
C SER A 326 -15.22 -45.72 -8.55
N GLU A 327 -15.35 -45.04 -7.41
CA GLU A 327 -15.61 -45.63 -6.10
C GLU A 327 -17.07 -45.43 -5.63
N PHE A 328 -17.96 -44.97 -6.52
CA PHE A 328 -19.37 -44.70 -6.20
C PHE A 328 -19.57 -43.79 -4.96
N SER A 329 -18.75 -42.76 -4.82
CA SER A 329 -18.76 -41.82 -3.66
C SER A 329 -18.71 -40.34 -4.08
N SER A 330 -19.17 -40.02 -5.30
CA SER A 330 -19.10 -38.68 -5.89
C SER A 330 -20.12 -37.69 -5.31
N GLU A 331 -21.15 -38.16 -4.61
CA GLU A 331 -22.20 -37.36 -3.99
C GLU A 331 -21.64 -36.33 -3.00
N ASN A 332 -20.59 -36.67 -2.25
CA ASN A 332 -19.96 -35.78 -1.27
C ASN A 332 -19.36 -34.53 -1.94
N LEU A 333 -18.62 -34.73 -3.04
CA LEU A 333 -18.02 -33.63 -3.79
C LEU A 333 -19.09 -32.82 -4.53
N ARG A 334 -20.09 -33.48 -5.12
CA ARG A 334 -21.22 -32.82 -5.79
C ARG A 334 -21.99 -31.93 -4.84
N PHE A 335 -22.30 -32.42 -3.63
CA PHE A 335 -22.91 -31.62 -2.56
C PHE A 335 -22.03 -30.41 -2.20
N TRP A 336 -20.74 -30.64 -1.93
CA TRP A 336 -19.84 -29.57 -1.53
C TRP A 336 -19.74 -28.46 -2.59
N LEU A 337 -19.66 -28.85 -3.87
CA LEU A 337 -19.66 -27.92 -5.00
C LEU A 337 -20.99 -27.18 -5.16
N ALA A 338 -22.12 -27.86 -4.93
CA ALA A 338 -23.44 -27.23 -4.98
C ALA A 338 -23.59 -26.15 -3.89
N VAL A 339 -23.06 -26.39 -2.68
CA VAL A 339 -23.04 -25.38 -1.61
C VAL A 339 -22.07 -24.22 -1.93
N GLN A 340 -20.92 -24.49 -2.57
CA GLN A 340 -20.04 -23.42 -3.06
C GLN A 340 -20.72 -22.54 -4.12
N ASP A 341 -21.50 -23.14 -5.02
CA ASP A 341 -22.31 -22.43 -6.00
C ASP A 341 -23.38 -21.56 -5.32
N LEU A 342 -24.12 -22.12 -4.34
CA LEU A 342 -25.13 -21.39 -3.56
C LEU A 342 -24.59 -20.09 -2.97
N LYS A 343 -23.38 -20.12 -2.38
CA LYS A 343 -22.72 -18.95 -1.77
C LYS A 343 -22.47 -17.79 -2.77
N ARG A 344 -22.39 -18.10 -4.06
CA ARG A 344 -22.08 -17.16 -5.15
C ARG A 344 -23.31 -16.75 -5.97
N ARG A 345 -24.48 -17.35 -5.72
CA ARG A 345 -25.72 -17.01 -6.43
C ARG A 345 -26.22 -15.58 -6.10
N PRO A 346 -26.89 -14.91 -7.05
CA PRO A 346 -27.69 -13.71 -6.74
C PRO A 346 -28.69 -14.00 -5.63
N LEU A 347 -28.94 -13.01 -4.75
CA LEU A 347 -29.73 -13.22 -3.53
C LEU A 347 -31.14 -13.77 -3.82
N GLU A 348 -31.77 -13.32 -4.91
CA GLU A 348 -33.08 -13.79 -5.38
C GLU A 348 -33.15 -15.31 -5.66
N ASN A 349 -32.03 -15.92 -6.05
CA ASN A 349 -31.96 -17.34 -6.40
C ASN A 349 -31.51 -18.23 -5.24
N VAL A 350 -31.07 -17.65 -4.12
CA VAL A 350 -30.51 -18.40 -2.98
C VAL A 350 -31.55 -19.32 -2.37
N ALA A 351 -32.78 -18.82 -2.14
CA ALA A 351 -33.82 -19.62 -1.50
C ALA A 351 -34.22 -20.84 -2.34
N ALA A 352 -34.44 -20.65 -3.65
CA ALA A 352 -34.76 -21.75 -4.56
C ALA A 352 -33.62 -22.76 -4.65
N ARG A 353 -32.38 -22.28 -4.84
CA ARG A 353 -31.20 -23.15 -4.95
C ARG A 353 -30.93 -23.93 -3.67
N ALA A 354 -31.16 -23.32 -2.50
CA ALA A 354 -31.04 -24.03 -1.23
C ALA A 354 -32.03 -25.20 -1.17
N GLN A 355 -33.30 -24.99 -1.51
CA GLN A 355 -34.28 -26.08 -1.51
C GLN A 355 -33.93 -27.19 -2.51
N GLU A 356 -33.40 -26.87 -3.70
CA GLU A 356 -32.91 -27.88 -4.66
C GLU A 356 -31.81 -28.76 -4.05
N ILE A 357 -30.82 -28.15 -3.38
CA ILE A 357 -29.71 -28.88 -2.73
C ILE A 357 -30.25 -29.80 -1.63
N TRP A 358 -31.24 -29.33 -0.86
CA TRP A 358 -31.89 -30.17 0.14
C TRP A 358 -32.53 -31.41 -0.50
N GLN A 359 -33.33 -31.23 -1.55
CA GLN A 359 -34.02 -32.33 -2.23
C GLN A 359 -33.05 -33.33 -2.88
N GLU A 360 -31.91 -32.86 -3.40
CA GLU A 360 -30.93 -33.71 -4.08
C GLU A 360 -30.08 -34.56 -3.13
N PHE A 361 -29.70 -34.01 -1.96
CA PHE A 361 -28.66 -34.60 -1.10
C PHE A 361 -29.09 -34.97 0.32
N LEU A 362 -30.12 -34.33 0.90
CA LEU A 362 -30.45 -34.48 2.33
C LEU A 362 -31.90 -34.89 2.62
N ALA A 363 -32.84 -34.66 1.69
CA ALA A 363 -34.22 -35.07 1.88
C ALA A 363 -34.36 -36.59 2.04
N GLU A 364 -35.44 -37.02 2.68
CA GLU A 364 -35.77 -38.43 2.79
C GLU A 364 -35.98 -39.04 1.39
N GLY A 365 -35.21 -40.07 1.05
CA GLY A 365 -35.23 -40.67 -0.29
C GLY A 365 -34.49 -39.84 -1.36
N ALA A 366 -33.63 -38.90 -0.96
CA ALA A 366 -32.84 -38.10 -1.89
C ALA A 366 -32.03 -38.96 -2.89
N PRO A 367 -31.99 -38.58 -4.18
CA PRO A 367 -31.36 -39.37 -5.23
C PRO A 367 -29.83 -39.45 -5.11
N SER A 368 -29.20 -38.53 -4.39
CA SER A 368 -27.76 -38.54 -4.10
C SER A 368 -27.54 -38.28 -2.61
N SER A 369 -28.23 -39.04 -1.76
CA SER A 369 -28.16 -38.92 -0.30
C SER A 369 -26.72 -39.00 0.22
N ILE A 370 -26.29 -37.99 0.96
CA ILE A 370 -24.98 -37.95 1.63
C ILE A 370 -25.08 -38.44 3.08
N ASN A 371 -23.97 -38.96 3.62
CA ASN A 371 -23.90 -39.32 5.03
C ASN A 371 -23.50 -38.09 5.87
N LEU A 372 -24.40 -37.64 6.74
CA LEU A 372 -24.20 -36.48 7.59
C LEU A 372 -24.53 -36.83 9.05
N ASP A 373 -23.78 -36.28 10.00
CA ASP A 373 -24.10 -36.46 11.42
C ASP A 373 -25.43 -35.79 11.81
N SER A 374 -26.06 -36.30 12.87
CA SER A 374 -27.40 -35.86 13.30
C SER A 374 -27.44 -34.37 13.64
N HIS A 375 -26.39 -33.86 14.28
CA HIS A 375 -26.29 -32.47 14.68
C HIS A 375 -26.29 -31.53 13.47
N SER A 376 -25.44 -31.80 12.49
CA SER A 376 -25.32 -30.99 11.27
C SER A 376 -26.58 -31.09 10.41
N TYR A 377 -27.24 -32.25 10.39
CA TYR A 377 -28.52 -32.45 9.72
C TYR A 377 -29.64 -31.60 10.34
N GLU A 378 -29.80 -31.66 11.66
CA GLU A 378 -30.82 -30.90 12.40
C GLU A 378 -30.62 -29.38 12.24
N LEU A 379 -29.37 -28.91 12.35
CA LEU A 379 -29.05 -27.50 12.19
C LEU A 379 -29.31 -27.02 10.76
N THR A 380 -28.92 -27.80 9.75
CA THR A 380 -29.20 -27.48 8.34
C THR A 380 -30.71 -27.43 8.08
N SER A 381 -31.47 -28.39 8.60
CA SER A 381 -32.94 -28.42 8.50
C SER A 381 -33.58 -27.18 9.13
N HIS A 382 -33.09 -26.76 10.31
CA HIS A 382 -33.53 -25.52 10.96
C HIS A 382 -33.19 -24.28 10.12
N ASN A 383 -31.97 -24.19 9.60
CA ASN A 383 -31.50 -23.05 8.79
C ASN A 383 -32.25 -22.91 7.46
N LEU A 384 -32.89 -23.97 6.96
CA LEU A 384 -33.68 -23.93 5.74
C LEU A 384 -35.12 -23.42 5.94
N LYS A 385 -35.52 -23.12 7.18
CA LYS A 385 -36.76 -22.37 7.45
C LYS A 385 -36.68 -20.93 6.93
N ASP A 386 -35.48 -20.35 6.94
CA ASP A 386 -35.16 -19.05 6.35
C ASP A 386 -33.83 -19.16 5.57
N PRO A 387 -33.87 -19.65 4.32
CA PRO A 387 -32.66 -20.00 3.58
C PRO A 387 -31.75 -18.80 3.28
N GLY A 388 -30.47 -18.93 3.60
CA GLY A 388 -29.42 -17.98 3.28
C GLY A 388 -28.20 -18.65 2.66
N ARG A 389 -27.20 -17.84 2.28
CA ARG A 389 -25.95 -18.32 1.66
C ARG A 389 -25.15 -19.28 2.53
N TYR A 390 -25.36 -19.23 3.84
CA TYR A 390 -24.63 -19.99 4.86
C TYR A 390 -25.49 -21.07 5.52
N SER A 391 -26.68 -21.39 4.98
CA SER A 391 -27.58 -22.39 5.59
C SER A 391 -26.98 -23.79 5.68
N TYR A 392 -25.98 -24.09 4.86
CA TYR A 392 -25.28 -25.38 4.80
C TYR A 392 -23.85 -25.33 5.37
N GLU A 393 -23.45 -24.30 6.13
CA GLU A 393 -22.06 -24.13 6.57
C GLU A 393 -21.55 -25.36 7.34
N ASP A 394 -22.29 -25.79 8.35
CA ASP A 394 -21.93 -26.95 9.19
C ASP A 394 -21.89 -28.26 8.39
N ALA A 395 -22.90 -28.49 7.55
CA ALA A 395 -22.95 -29.68 6.69
C ALA A 395 -21.80 -29.70 5.67
N GLN A 396 -21.49 -28.55 5.07
CA GLN A 396 -20.39 -28.43 4.12
C GLN A 396 -19.03 -28.67 4.81
N GLU A 397 -18.83 -28.14 6.02
CA GLU A 397 -17.60 -28.36 6.79
C GLU A 397 -17.43 -29.83 7.16
N HIS A 398 -18.50 -30.49 7.60
CA HIS A 398 -18.49 -31.92 7.90
C HIS A 398 -18.05 -32.76 6.68
N ILE A 399 -18.72 -32.55 5.54
CA ILE A 399 -18.43 -33.29 4.30
C ILE A 399 -17.02 -32.98 3.78
N PHE A 400 -16.55 -31.73 3.91
CA PHE A 400 -15.19 -31.38 3.55
C PHE A 400 -14.15 -32.12 4.40
N LYS A 401 -14.32 -32.18 5.72
CA LYS A 401 -13.43 -32.92 6.64
C LYS A 401 -13.46 -34.43 6.37
N LEU A 402 -14.63 -34.98 6.03
CA LEU A 402 -14.77 -36.37 5.63
C LEU A 402 -13.97 -36.68 4.37
N MET A 403 -14.15 -35.90 3.29
CA MET A 403 -13.38 -36.06 2.06
C MET A 403 -11.88 -35.87 2.29
N LYS A 404 -11.49 -34.89 3.11
CA LYS A 404 -10.09 -34.57 3.40
C LYS A 404 -9.36 -35.70 4.14
N SER A 405 -10.03 -36.35 5.08
CA SER A 405 -9.43 -37.40 5.92
C SER A 405 -9.46 -38.78 5.27
N ASP A 406 -10.41 -39.06 4.37
CA ASP A 406 -10.55 -40.36 3.71
C ASP A 406 -10.32 -40.30 2.19
N SER A 407 -11.30 -39.85 1.41
CA SER A 407 -11.30 -39.97 -0.06
C SER A 407 -10.11 -39.29 -0.72
N TYR A 408 -9.70 -38.11 -0.24
CA TYR A 408 -8.55 -37.36 -0.76
C TYR A 408 -7.23 -38.10 -0.51
N ALA A 409 -7.04 -38.69 0.69
CA ALA A 409 -5.86 -39.48 1.00
C ALA A 409 -5.77 -40.76 0.14
N ARG A 410 -6.91 -41.32 -0.28
CA ARG A 410 -6.96 -42.43 -1.25
C ARG A 410 -6.72 -41.94 -2.68
N PHE A 411 -7.28 -40.81 -3.08
CA PHE A 411 -7.03 -40.18 -4.38
C PHE A 411 -5.54 -39.96 -4.66
N LEU A 412 -4.79 -39.41 -3.70
CA LEU A 412 -3.34 -39.18 -3.87
C LEU A 412 -2.53 -40.47 -4.06
N ARG A 413 -3.06 -41.63 -3.64
CA ARG A 413 -2.43 -42.95 -3.83
C ARG A 413 -2.98 -43.70 -5.05
N SER A 414 -4.02 -43.18 -5.70
CA SER A 414 -4.67 -43.81 -6.84
C SER A 414 -3.83 -43.67 -8.11
N ASN A 415 -4.02 -44.61 -9.06
CA ASN A 415 -3.41 -44.52 -10.38
C ASN A 415 -3.83 -43.25 -11.13
N ILE A 416 -5.05 -42.74 -10.90
CA ILE A 416 -5.54 -41.51 -11.55
C ILE A 416 -4.61 -40.32 -11.25
N TYR A 417 -4.20 -40.16 -9.99
CA TYR A 417 -3.28 -39.08 -9.61
C TYR A 417 -1.83 -39.42 -9.97
N GLN A 418 -1.38 -40.65 -9.70
CA GLN A 418 0.01 -41.05 -9.93
C GLN A 418 0.38 -41.02 -11.43
N ASP A 419 -0.52 -41.43 -12.32
CA ASP A 419 -0.32 -41.38 -13.76
C ASP A 419 -0.20 -39.92 -14.25
N LEU A 420 -1.01 -39.00 -13.73
CA LEU A 420 -0.92 -37.57 -14.04
C LEU A 420 0.36 -36.94 -13.50
N LEU A 421 0.80 -37.37 -12.31
CA LEU A 421 2.04 -36.87 -11.70
C LEU A 421 3.28 -37.39 -12.45
N LEU A 422 3.24 -38.60 -13.00
CA LEU A 422 4.35 -39.20 -13.74
C LEU A 422 4.34 -38.86 -15.24
N ALA A 423 3.22 -38.35 -15.76
CA ALA A 423 3.08 -37.93 -17.15
C ALA A 423 4.06 -36.79 -17.48
N ARG A 424 5.23 -37.15 -18.01
CA ARG A 424 6.24 -36.20 -18.48
C ARG A 424 5.82 -35.66 -19.84
N LYS A 425 5.12 -34.53 -19.86
CA LYS A 425 4.89 -33.81 -21.13
C LYS A 425 6.18 -33.07 -21.51
N ASN A 426 6.82 -33.50 -22.60
CA ASN A 426 7.90 -32.73 -23.22
C ASN A 426 7.30 -31.43 -23.78
N LEU A 427 7.88 -30.28 -23.41
CA LEU A 427 7.49 -28.94 -23.88
C LEU A 427 7.38 -28.85 -25.41
N SER A 428 8.15 -29.68 -26.12
CA SER A 428 8.16 -29.79 -27.57
C SER A 428 6.81 -30.21 -28.18
N THR A 429 6.00 -31.01 -27.48
CA THR A 429 4.71 -31.50 -28.03
C THR A 429 3.62 -30.43 -27.97
N PHE A 430 3.62 -29.57 -26.93
CA PHE A 430 2.68 -28.45 -26.81
C PHE A 430 3.01 -27.34 -27.82
N LEU A 431 4.29 -26.98 -27.94
CA LEU A 431 4.77 -26.00 -28.93
C LEU A 431 4.51 -26.47 -30.38
N ALA A 432 4.63 -27.77 -30.66
CA ALA A 432 4.31 -28.34 -31.97
C ALA A 432 2.82 -28.20 -32.33
N GLN A 433 1.91 -28.37 -31.36
CA GLN A 433 0.46 -28.23 -31.58
C GLN A 433 0.06 -26.77 -31.79
N HIS A 434 0.66 -25.82 -31.05
CA HIS A 434 0.39 -24.38 -31.24
C HIS A 434 0.98 -23.83 -32.55
N CYS A 435 2.18 -24.25 -32.97
CA CYS A 435 2.73 -23.90 -34.29
C CYS A 435 1.84 -24.39 -35.45
N THR A 436 1.18 -25.54 -35.30
CA THR A 436 0.25 -26.02 -36.34
C THR A 436 -1.05 -25.22 -36.41
N GLN A 437 -1.51 -24.61 -35.31
CA GLN A 437 -2.70 -23.76 -35.31
C GLN A 437 -2.43 -22.35 -35.86
N THR A 438 -1.28 -21.74 -35.54
CA THR A 438 -0.90 -20.43 -36.11
C THR A 438 -0.57 -20.54 -37.60
N ALA A 439 0.00 -21.66 -38.07
CA ALA A 439 0.21 -21.92 -39.50
C ALA A 439 -1.11 -22.10 -40.29
N PHE A 440 -2.21 -22.50 -39.65
CA PHE A 440 -3.50 -22.68 -40.31
C PHE A 440 -4.24 -21.35 -40.53
N PHE A 441 -4.03 -20.35 -39.65
CA PHE A 441 -4.61 -19.01 -39.81
C PHE A 441 -3.81 -18.09 -40.74
N SER A 442 -2.58 -18.46 -41.12
CA SER A 442 -1.78 -17.71 -42.10
C SER A 442 -2.03 -18.14 -43.56
N LYS A 443 -2.85 -19.19 -43.78
CA LYS A 443 -3.07 -19.81 -45.10
C LYS A 443 -4.52 -19.76 -45.62
N ASN A 444 -5.40 -18.97 -45.02
CA ASN A 444 -6.74 -18.69 -45.56
C ASN A 444 -6.95 -17.20 -45.77
#